data_AF-C3ZZI0-F1
#
_entry.id   AF-C3ZZI0-F1
#
_cell.length_a   1.000
_cell.length_b   1.000
_cell.length_c   1.000
_cell.angle_alpha   90.00
_cell.angle_beta   90.00
_cell.angle_gamma   90.00
#
_symmetry.space_group_name_H-M   'P 1'
#
loop_
_entity.id
_entity.type
_entity.pdbx_description
1 polymer ?
#
loop_
_entity_poly.entity_id
_entity_poly.type
_entity_poly.pdbx_seq_one_letter_code
_entity_poly.pdbx_strand_id
1 'polypeptide(L)'
;MPQCVFTKDREQVKEADAVLFRGIHGFPLVYNKTNFPKVRPRHQYWIYMPYECPHLTRDIDLASYGGVFNWTFTYRNDSDILATWGHITQTYQELSETPPDPNKDYAKQKTELVLWYVSNCYKHLSRFSYVTELKKHIKVDILGACGNESHCPKKDRQCFIEHLHQYKFYLAFENFICVEYITEKFWDNSLRNEIVPIVLGAPRDDYERFAPPKSFIHVDDFNSPKELANYLKYLDQNDDEYNQYFAWKTQPPNNLPETLDGRYCEVCKKLFKTSPTERKVYNDLDKWWRGENYEFCEPLIYDGSYKHPRNAIHFN
;
A
#
# COMPACT_ATOMS: atom_id res chain seq x y z
N MET A 1 16.31 -13.11 -16.43
CA MET A 1 16.04 -11.66 -16.36
C MET A 1 16.71 -10.97 -17.54
N PRO A 2 16.04 -10.04 -18.25
CA PRO A 2 16.70 -9.21 -19.25
C PRO A 2 17.87 -8.42 -18.63
N GLN A 3 18.94 -8.17 -19.39
CA GLN A 3 20.14 -7.45 -18.95
C GLN A 3 19.85 -5.94 -18.79
N CYS A 4 19.12 -5.56 -17.74
CA CYS A 4 18.96 -4.17 -17.35
C CYS A 4 20.02 -3.76 -16.32
N VAL A 5 20.56 -2.56 -16.50
CA VAL A 5 21.44 -1.91 -15.51
C VAL A 5 20.64 -0.83 -14.80
N PHE A 6 20.52 -0.93 -13.48
CA PHE A 6 19.90 0.09 -12.65
C PHE A 6 20.98 0.92 -11.97
N THR A 7 20.93 2.23 -12.16
CA THR A 7 21.86 3.18 -11.54
C THR A 7 21.11 4.31 -10.86
N LYS A 8 21.71 4.85 -9.78
CA LYS A 8 21.28 6.11 -9.14
C LYS A 8 22.17 7.28 -9.53
N ASP A 9 23.19 7.02 -10.35
CA ASP A 9 24.13 8.02 -10.84
C ASP A 9 23.42 8.96 -11.81
N ARG A 10 23.37 10.25 -11.46
CA ARG A 10 22.69 11.27 -12.25
C ARG A 10 23.44 11.63 -13.52
N GLU A 11 24.74 11.35 -13.60
CA GLU A 11 25.54 11.64 -14.79
C GLU A 11 25.14 10.73 -15.96
N GLN A 12 24.64 9.53 -15.65
CA GLN A 12 24.21 8.54 -16.64
C GLN A 12 22.80 8.77 -17.20
N VAL A 13 22.08 9.80 -16.73
CA VAL A 13 20.71 10.09 -17.18
C VAL A 13 20.64 10.32 -18.69
N LYS A 14 21.69 10.83 -19.35
CA LYS A 14 21.66 11.10 -20.80
C LYS A 14 21.62 9.82 -21.65
N GLU A 15 22.21 8.74 -21.14
CA GLU A 15 22.34 7.45 -21.84
C GLU A 15 21.27 6.44 -21.41
N ALA A 16 20.42 6.79 -20.43
CA ALA A 16 19.43 5.88 -19.89
C ALA A 16 18.22 5.72 -20.82
N ASP A 17 17.81 4.47 -21.09
CA ASP A 17 16.57 4.16 -21.81
C ASP A 17 15.31 4.56 -21.03
N ALA A 18 15.40 4.59 -19.69
CA ALA A 18 14.31 5.07 -18.84
C ALA A 18 14.81 5.82 -17.62
N VAL A 19 14.02 6.80 -17.17
CA VAL A 19 14.26 7.58 -15.96
C VAL A 19 13.05 7.45 -15.05
N LEU A 20 13.27 6.92 -13.85
CA LEU A 20 12.22 6.73 -12.85
C LEU A 20 12.21 7.91 -11.88
N PHE A 21 11.08 8.59 -11.79
CA PHE A 21 10.89 9.71 -10.88
C PHE A 21 10.20 9.21 -9.62
N ARG A 22 11.03 8.84 -8.64
CA ARG A 22 10.63 8.16 -7.41
C ARG A 22 10.16 9.10 -6.31
N GLY A 23 8.99 8.77 -5.76
CA GLY A 23 8.47 9.28 -4.50
C GLY A 23 7.85 10.68 -4.60
N ILE A 24 7.33 11.15 -3.47
CA ILE A 24 6.81 12.51 -3.31
C ILE A 24 7.90 13.52 -2.91
N HIS A 25 9.07 13.04 -2.48
CA HIS A 25 10.17 13.85 -1.99
C HIS A 25 11.27 13.91 -3.06
N GLY A 26 11.32 15.02 -3.81
CA GLY A 26 12.28 15.23 -4.90
C GLY A 26 11.65 15.73 -6.19
N PHE A 27 10.32 15.75 -6.25
CA PHE A 27 9.57 16.42 -7.28
C PHE A 27 9.40 17.91 -6.92
N PRO A 28 9.75 18.86 -7.81
CA PRO A 28 9.36 20.24 -7.64
C PRO A 28 7.84 20.35 -7.47
N LEU A 29 7.39 21.20 -6.54
CA LEU A 29 5.96 21.39 -6.30
C LEU A 29 5.25 21.99 -7.52
N VAL A 30 5.98 22.80 -8.29
CA VAL A 30 5.51 23.38 -9.56
C VAL A 30 6.49 22.99 -10.65
N TYR A 31 5.98 22.67 -11.83
CA TYR A 31 6.79 22.32 -12.98
C TYR A 31 7.94 23.29 -13.21
N ASN A 32 9.13 22.73 -13.39
CA ASN A 32 10.33 23.48 -13.72
C ASN A 32 10.98 22.87 -14.97
N LYS A 33 10.97 23.63 -16.07
CA LYS A 33 11.53 23.20 -17.36
C LYS A 33 13.02 22.84 -17.33
N THR A 34 13.78 23.41 -16.39
CA THR A 34 15.21 23.11 -16.22
C THR A 34 15.41 21.68 -15.69
N ASN A 35 14.52 21.24 -14.81
CA ASN A 35 14.58 19.89 -14.23
C ASN A 35 13.77 18.88 -15.06
N PHE A 36 12.73 19.34 -15.76
CA PHE A 36 11.81 18.51 -16.54
C PHE A 36 11.60 19.07 -17.96
N PRO A 37 12.60 19.00 -18.86
CA PRO A 37 12.42 19.46 -20.24
C PRO A 37 11.35 18.62 -20.95
N LYS A 38 10.46 19.30 -21.70
CA LYS A 38 9.44 18.62 -22.53
C LYS A 38 10.05 17.90 -23.74
N VAL A 39 11.24 18.32 -24.16
CA VAL A 39 12.01 17.68 -25.23
C VAL A 39 13.16 16.89 -24.61
N ARG A 40 13.18 15.59 -24.89
CA ARG A 40 14.17 14.61 -24.38
C ARG A 40 14.62 13.67 -25.51
N PRO A 41 15.75 12.96 -25.38
CA PRO A 41 16.20 11.98 -26.36
C PRO A 41 15.08 11.01 -26.75
N ARG A 42 15.01 10.64 -28.04
CA ARG A 42 13.90 9.84 -28.59
C ARG A 42 13.81 8.40 -28.06
N HIS A 43 14.91 7.87 -27.53
CA HIS A 43 14.94 6.53 -26.93
C HIS A 43 14.45 6.53 -25.47
N GLN A 44 14.46 7.67 -24.78
CA GLN A 44 14.29 7.72 -23.33
C GLN A 44 12.82 7.83 -22.88
N TYR A 45 12.41 6.96 -21.95
CA TYR A 45 11.10 6.95 -21.29
C TYR A 45 11.14 7.57 -19.90
N TRP A 46 10.28 8.55 -19.62
CA TRP A 46 10.17 9.15 -18.29
C TRP A 46 8.97 8.57 -17.56
N ILE A 47 9.22 8.03 -16.36
CA ILE A 47 8.26 7.20 -15.64
C ILE A 47 7.88 7.86 -14.32
N TYR A 48 6.58 8.11 -14.13
CA TYR A 48 6.04 8.66 -12.88
C TYR A 48 5.86 7.54 -11.85
N MET A 49 6.53 7.65 -10.70
CA MET A 49 6.55 6.61 -9.66
C MET A 49 6.40 7.22 -8.25
N PRO A 50 5.19 7.65 -7.85
CA PRO A 50 4.97 8.38 -6.59
C PRO A 50 5.10 7.51 -5.33
N TYR A 51 5.05 6.18 -5.44
CA TYR A 51 4.99 5.19 -4.34
C TYR A 51 3.79 5.27 -3.39
N GLU A 52 3.19 6.45 -3.26
CA GLU A 52 2.11 6.76 -2.33
C GLU A 52 0.80 7.02 -3.07
N CYS A 53 -0.28 7.29 -2.32
CA CYS A 53 -1.60 7.59 -2.88
C CYS A 53 -1.75 9.04 -3.40
N PRO A 54 -2.80 9.32 -4.21
CA PRO A 54 -3.07 10.65 -4.76
C PRO A 54 -3.03 11.79 -3.74
N HIS A 55 -3.61 11.58 -2.55
CA HIS A 55 -3.62 12.58 -1.48
C HIS A 55 -2.23 12.98 -0.99
N LEU A 56 -1.28 12.05 -0.96
CA LEU A 56 0.09 12.36 -0.55
C LEU A 56 0.90 13.13 -1.60
N THR A 57 0.37 13.23 -2.83
CA THR A 57 0.97 14.03 -3.90
C THR A 57 0.31 15.40 -4.07
N ARG A 58 -0.73 15.75 -3.29
CA ARG A 58 -1.58 16.95 -3.52
C ARG A 58 -0.85 18.30 -3.57
N ASP A 59 0.29 18.41 -2.91
CA ASP A 59 1.10 19.64 -2.91
C ASP A 59 1.85 19.84 -4.25
N ILE A 60 1.89 18.81 -5.12
CA ILE A 60 2.51 18.87 -6.45
C ILE A 60 1.44 19.30 -7.45
N ASP A 61 1.70 20.36 -8.20
CA ASP A 61 0.92 20.77 -9.37
C ASP A 61 1.22 19.81 -10.54
N LEU A 62 0.63 18.61 -10.52
CA LEU A 62 0.83 17.61 -11.57
C LEU A 62 0.23 18.04 -12.92
N ALA A 63 -0.71 18.99 -12.92
CA ALA A 63 -1.30 19.52 -14.15
C ALA A 63 -0.23 20.23 -15.00
N SER A 64 0.69 20.99 -14.37
CA SER A 64 1.79 21.63 -15.09
C SER A 64 2.86 20.65 -15.64
N TYR A 65 2.84 19.39 -15.21
CA TYR A 65 3.67 18.31 -15.75
C TYR A 65 3.09 17.65 -17.02
N GLY A 66 2.01 18.17 -17.57
CA GLY A 66 1.46 17.71 -18.85
C GLY A 66 2.53 17.64 -19.95
N GLY A 67 2.67 16.47 -20.56
CA GLY A 67 3.66 16.18 -21.60
C GLY A 67 4.99 15.62 -21.09
N VAL A 68 5.20 15.54 -19.76
CA VAL A 68 6.47 15.13 -19.19
C VAL A 68 6.62 13.60 -19.14
N PHE A 69 5.60 12.86 -18.71
CA PHE A 69 5.73 11.42 -18.45
C PHE A 69 5.18 10.57 -19.59
N ASN A 70 5.88 9.48 -19.88
CA ASN A 70 5.44 8.46 -20.83
C ASN A 70 4.62 7.38 -20.13
N TRP A 71 5.10 6.92 -18.98
CA TRP A 71 4.55 5.78 -18.27
C TRP A 71 4.28 6.10 -16.81
N THR A 72 3.32 5.38 -16.25
CA THR A 72 3.01 5.36 -14.83
C THR A 72 3.47 4.04 -14.22
N PHE A 73 4.03 4.12 -13.02
CA PHE A 73 4.55 2.98 -12.28
C PHE A 73 4.05 3.06 -10.84
N THR A 74 2.83 2.58 -10.60
CA THR A 74 2.07 2.78 -9.36
C THR A 74 1.34 1.52 -8.93
N TYR A 75 0.70 1.53 -7.75
CA TYR A 75 -0.08 0.41 -7.25
C TYR A 75 -1.40 0.19 -8.03
N ARG A 76 -1.91 1.21 -8.75
CA ARG A 76 -3.15 1.09 -9.51
C ARG A 76 -2.99 0.12 -10.68
N ASN A 77 -3.98 -0.74 -10.84
CA ASN A 77 -4.05 -1.79 -11.86
C ASN A 77 -4.11 -1.25 -13.30
N ASP A 78 -4.52 0.01 -13.48
CA ASP A 78 -4.52 0.72 -14.76
C ASP A 78 -3.20 1.47 -15.07
N SER A 79 -2.16 1.26 -14.26
CA SER A 79 -0.82 1.81 -14.52
C SER A 79 -0.16 1.14 -15.72
N ASP A 80 0.75 1.85 -16.40
CA ASP A 80 1.56 1.26 -17.48
C ASP A 80 2.45 0.12 -16.99
N ILE A 81 2.86 0.18 -15.72
CA ILE A 81 3.64 -0.83 -15.01
C ILE A 81 3.04 -0.95 -13.61
N LEU A 82 2.64 -2.15 -13.21
CA LEU A 82 2.06 -2.41 -11.89
C LEU A 82 3.16 -2.48 -10.81
N ALA A 83 2.95 -1.76 -9.71
CA ALA A 83 3.91 -1.56 -8.63
C ALA A 83 3.30 -1.78 -7.24
N THR A 84 2.59 -2.90 -7.05
CA THR A 84 1.95 -3.21 -5.77
C THR A 84 2.97 -3.54 -4.68
N TRP A 85 2.51 -3.49 -3.42
CA TRP A 85 3.32 -3.88 -2.26
C TRP A 85 3.37 -5.39 -2.06
N GLY A 86 2.35 -6.11 -2.52
CA GLY A 86 2.33 -7.57 -2.62
C GLY A 86 1.44 -8.02 -3.78
N HIS A 87 1.51 -9.31 -4.10
CA HIS A 87 0.80 -9.90 -5.22
C HIS A 87 0.44 -11.35 -4.89
N ILE A 88 -0.84 -11.71 -5.04
CA ILE A 88 -1.38 -13.01 -4.65
C ILE A 88 -0.61 -14.18 -5.28
N THR A 89 -0.23 -14.10 -6.55
CA THR A 89 0.53 -15.15 -7.23
C THR A 89 1.90 -15.36 -6.62
N GLN A 90 2.59 -14.27 -6.25
CA GLN A 90 3.89 -14.38 -5.59
C GLN A 90 3.73 -14.99 -4.19
N THR A 91 2.68 -14.61 -3.46
CA THR A 91 2.38 -15.19 -2.16
C THR A 91 2.17 -16.71 -2.26
N TYR A 92 1.43 -17.19 -3.26
CA TYR A 92 1.24 -18.64 -3.45
C TYR A 92 2.47 -19.37 -3.97
N GLN A 93 3.33 -18.72 -4.76
CA GLN A 93 4.63 -19.29 -5.13
C GLN A 93 5.51 -19.50 -3.91
N GLU A 94 5.65 -18.48 -3.06
CA GLU A 94 6.42 -18.58 -1.81
C GLU A 94 5.89 -19.71 -0.90
N LEU A 95 4.56 -19.86 -0.80
CA LEU A 95 3.92 -20.96 -0.07
C LEU A 95 4.16 -22.33 -0.74
N SER A 96 4.27 -22.41 -2.06
CA SER A 96 4.59 -23.67 -2.74
C SER A 96 6.04 -24.12 -2.52
N GLU A 97 6.96 -23.16 -2.38
CA GLU A 97 8.37 -23.42 -2.08
C GLU A 97 8.58 -23.81 -0.61
N THR A 98 7.81 -23.19 0.30
CA THR A 98 7.81 -23.51 1.74
C THR A 98 6.38 -23.79 2.23
N PRO A 99 5.86 -25.01 2.02
CA PRO A 99 4.49 -25.35 2.40
C PRO A 99 4.25 -25.22 3.90
N PRO A 100 3.16 -24.57 4.34
CA PRO A 100 2.78 -24.52 5.74
C PRO A 100 2.27 -25.88 6.21
N ASP A 101 2.42 -26.17 7.51
CA ASP A 101 1.78 -27.32 8.14
C ASP A 101 0.25 -27.15 8.10
N PRO A 102 -0.50 -28.08 7.46
CA PRO A 102 -1.96 -27.97 7.34
C PRO A 102 -2.70 -28.05 8.67
N ASN A 103 -2.05 -28.53 9.74
CA ASN A 103 -2.61 -28.62 11.09
C ASN A 103 -2.04 -27.54 12.02
N LYS A 104 -1.36 -26.53 11.48
CA LYS A 104 -0.81 -25.44 12.28
C LYS A 104 -1.94 -24.66 12.93
N ASP A 105 -1.89 -24.60 14.26
CA ASP A 105 -2.71 -23.68 15.04
C ASP A 105 -2.00 -22.32 15.12
N TYR A 106 -2.52 -21.36 14.35
CA TYR A 106 -2.03 -19.98 14.29
C TYR A 106 -2.41 -19.16 15.53
N ALA A 107 -3.32 -19.63 16.39
CA ALA A 107 -3.70 -18.96 17.63
C ALA A 107 -2.76 -19.30 18.79
N LYS A 108 -2.14 -20.48 18.79
CA LYS A 108 -1.35 -21.03 19.92
C LYS A 108 -0.27 -20.11 20.51
N GLN A 109 0.35 -19.27 19.68
CA GLN A 109 1.43 -18.36 20.10
C GLN A 109 0.96 -16.91 20.30
N LYS A 110 -0.34 -16.64 20.15
CA LYS A 110 -0.91 -15.30 20.24
C LYS A 110 -1.32 -15.04 21.69
N THR A 111 -0.65 -14.08 22.33
CA THR A 111 -0.90 -13.68 23.72
C THR A 111 -1.52 -12.29 23.82
N GLU A 112 -1.47 -11.52 22.73
CA GLU A 112 -2.02 -10.17 22.62
C GLU A 112 -3.07 -10.11 21.52
N LEU A 113 -3.94 -9.11 21.60
CA LEU A 113 -5.16 -9.08 20.80
C LEU A 113 -5.03 -8.23 19.53
N VAL A 114 -4.94 -6.90 19.67
CA VAL A 114 -4.87 -5.97 18.54
C VAL A 114 -3.66 -5.04 18.64
N LEU A 115 -2.83 -5.02 17.61
CA LEU A 115 -1.72 -4.08 17.45
C LEU A 115 -2.01 -3.06 16.35
N TRP A 116 -1.66 -1.80 16.59
CA TRP A 116 -1.56 -0.77 15.57
C TRP A 116 -0.18 -0.10 15.62
N TYR A 117 0.67 -0.40 14.63
CA TYR A 117 1.95 0.29 14.47
C TYR A 117 1.80 1.48 13.53
N VAL A 118 1.90 2.69 14.07
CA VAL A 118 1.63 3.92 13.33
C VAL A 118 2.68 4.99 13.64
N SER A 119 3.27 5.54 12.57
CA SER A 119 4.26 6.61 12.66
C SER A 119 3.85 7.90 11.95
N ASN A 120 2.72 7.88 11.25
CA ASN A 120 2.18 9.04 10.58
C ASN A 120 0.97 9.59 11.36
N CYS A 121 1.20 10.64 12.16
CA CYS A 121 0.32 11.03 13.28
C CYS A 121 -0.73 12.09 12.93
N TYR A 122 -1.25 12.09 11.71
CA TYR A 122 -2.33 13.00 11.31
C TYR A 122 -3.65 12.60 12.01
N LYS A 123 -3.86 13.15 13.22
CA LYS A 123 -4.95 12.78 14.15
C LYS A 123 -6.37 12.93 13.59
N HIS A 124 -6.53 13.60 12.46
CA HIS A 124 -7.82 13.92 11.84
C HIS A 124 -8.18 13.00 10.66
N LEU A 125 -7.32 12.04 10.33
CA LEU A 125 -7.65 11.01 9.33
C LEU A 125 -8.67 10.01 9.91
N SER A 126 -9.53 9.45 9.03
CA SER A 126 -10.56 8.46 9.38
C SER A 126 -10.03 7.35 10.29
N ARG A 127 -8.81 6.88 10.04
CA ARG A 127 -8.16 5.84 10.85
C ARG A 127 -7.97 6.18 12.33
N PHE A 128 -7.66 7.44 12.66
CA PHE A 128 -7.48 7.84 14.06
C PHE A 128 -8.84 7.96 14.75
N SER A 129 -9.85 8.49 14.06
CA SER A 129 -11.23 8.52 14.56
C SER A 129 -11.76 7.11 14.81
N TYR A 130 -11.56 6.21 13.85
CA TYR A 130 -11.97 4.80 13.96
C TYR A 130 -11.29 4.10 15.14
N VAL A 131 -9.97 4.22 15.27
CA VAL A 131 -9.23 3.60 16.40
C VAL A 131 -9.62 4.24 17.74
N THR A 132 -9.87 5.55 17.78
CA THR A 132 -10.34 6.24 18.99
C THR A 132 -11.66 5.65 19.49
N GLU A 133 -12.58 5.34 18.59
CA GLU A 133 -13.83 4.69 18.96
C GLU A 133 -13.63 3.21 19.31
N LEU A 134 -12.88 2.46 18.48
CA LEU A 134 -12.59 1.04 18.69
C LEU A 134 -11.99 0.76 20.08
N LYS A 135 -11.06 1.61 20.53
CA LYS A 135 -10.38 1.49 21.83
C LYS A 135 -11.29 1.58 23.04
N LYS A 136 -12.52 2.10 22.89
CA LYS A 136 -13.51 2.11 23.97
C LYS A 136 -14.09 0.70 24.20
N HIS A 137 -13.99 -0.18 23.21
CA HIS A 137 -14.65 -1.48 23.20
C HIS A 137 -13.66 -2.66 23.27
N ILE A 138 -12.40 -2.47 22.88
CA ILE A 138 -11.35 -3.52 22.88
C ILE A 138 -9.97 -2.92 23.17
N LYS A 139 -9.07 -3.70 23.78
CA LYS A 139 -7.67 -3.29 23.98
C LYS A 139 -6.98 -3.22 22.60
N VAL A 140 -6.45 -2.04 22.28
CA VAL A 140 -5.61 -1.82 21.10
C VAL A 140 -4.29 -1.22 21.56
N ASP A 141 -3.21 -1.97 21.38
CA ASP A 141 -1.87 -1.49 21.64
C ASP A 141 -1.42 -0.65 20.45
N ILE A 142 -1.01 0.59 20.72
CA ILE A 142 -0.55 1.54 19.70
C ILE A 142 0.94 1.74 19.88
N LEU A 143 1.72 1.35 18.88
CA LEU A 143 3.17 1.50 18.83
C LEU A 143 3.60 2.41 17.68
N GLY A 144 4.86 2.83 17.69
CA GLY A 144 5.42 3.74 16.68
C GLY A 144 5.38 5.20 17.12
N ALA A 145 5.63 6.14 16.20
CA ALA A 145 5.77 7.54 16.55
C ALA A 145 4.48 8.20 17.11
N CYS A 146 3.31 7.58 16.90
CA CYS A 146 2.02 8.11 17.38
C CYS A 146 1.45 7.35 18.58
N GLY A 147 2.15 6.31 19.03
CA GLY A 147 1.75 5.48 20.16
C GLY A 147 2.69 5.65 21.35
N ASN A 148 2.70 4.63 22.22
CA ASN A 148 3.69 4.54 23.28
C ASN A 148 5.05 4.12 22.71
N GLU A 149 6.12 4.28 23.51
CA GLU A 149 7.44 3.80 23.11
C GLU A 149 7.39 2.30 22.79
N SER A 150 7.84 1.98 21.59
CA SER A 150 8.01 0.60 21.13
C SER A 150 9.14 -0.04 21.91
N HIS A 151 8.93 -1.28 22.37
CA HIS A 151 9.99 -2.13 22.94
C HIS A 151 11.19 -2.29 21.98
N CYS A 152 10.96 -2.12 20.69
CA CYS A 152 11.96 -2.23 19.65
C CYS A 152 12.55 -0.87 19.24
N PRO A 153 13.88 -0.78 19.04
CA PRO A 153 14.51 0.39 18.44
C PRO A 153 13.88 0.75 17.08
N LYS A 154 13.80 2.05 16.74
CA LYS A 154 13.10 2.55 15.54
C LYS A 154 13.53 1.93 14.20
N LYS A 155 14.73 1.34 14.10
CA LYS A 155 15.26 0.72 12.89
C LYS A 155 15.39 -0.80 12.98
N ASP A 156 14.98 -1.38 14.09
CA ASP A 156 15.07 -2.81 14.32
C ASP A 156 13.80 -3.51 13.83
N ARG A 157 13.79 -3.84 12.53
CA ARG A 157 12.68 -4.54 11.89
C ARG A 157 12.48 -5.94 12.46
N GLN A 158 13.57 -6.61 12.84
CA GLN A 158 13.50 -7.98 13.32
C GLN A 158 12.82 -8.03 14.70
N CYS A 159 13.25 -7.17 15.63
CA CYS A 159 12.56 -7.03 16.91
C CYS A 159 11.08 -6.71 16.72
N PHE A 160 10.75 -5.79 15.80
CA PHE A 160 9.36 -5.43 15.56
C PHE A 160 8.54 -6.63 15.06
N ILE A 161 9.10 -7.46 14.16
CA ILE A 161 8.46 -8.68 13.66
C ILE A 161 8.24 -9.70 14.80
N GLU A 162 9.24 -9.92 15.64
CA GLU A 162 9.15 -10.87 16.76
C GLU A 162 8.09 -10.45 17.78
N HIS A 163 7.99 -9.14 18.05
CA HIS A 163 6.94 -8.62 18.93
C HIS A 163 5.56 -8.71 18.28
N LEU A 164 5.47 -8.40 16.99
CA LEU A 164 4.26 -8.44 16.18
C LEU A 164 3.63 -9.84 16.17
N HIS A 165 4.43 -10.92 16.17
CA HIS A 165 3.92 -12.31 16.15
C HIS A 165 3.07 -12.69 17.36
N GLN A 166 3.15 -11.96 18.47
CA GLN A 166 2.36 -12.18 19.68
C GLN A 166 0.89 -11.76 19.52
N TYR A 167 0.54 -11.00 18.49
CA TYR A 167 -0.80 -10.46 18.29
C TYR A 167 -1.64 -11.31 17.35
N LYS A 168 -2.94 -11.49 17.68
CA LYS A 168 -3.93 -12.11 16.78
C LYS A 168 -4.25 -11.20 15.58
N PHE A 169 -4.39 -9.90 15.82
CA PHE A 169 -4.82 -8.93 14.82
C PHE A 169 -3.85 -7.75 14.66
N TYR A 170 -3.71 -7.29 13.43
CA TYR A 170 -2.98 -6.05 13.11
C TYR A 170 -3.90 -5.07 12.39
N LEU A 171 -3.96 -3.83 12.87
CA LEU A 171 -4.68 -2.75 12.19
C LEU A 171 -3.88 -2.29 10.98
N ALA A 172 -4.16 -2.90 9.82
CA ALA A 172 -3.59 -2.55 8.53
C ALA A 172 -4.26 -1.32 7.93
N PHE A 173 -4.36 -0.24 8.70
CA PHE A 173 -5.08 0.98 8.34
C PHE A 173 -4.20 1.90 7.49
N GLU A 174 -4.66 2.17 6.28
CA GLU A 174 -3.93 3.01 5.34
C GLU A 174 -3.95 4.48 5.74
N ASN A 175 -3.05 5.27 5.15
CA ASN A 175 -3.01 6.71 5.39
C ASN A 175 -4.27 7.41 4.85
N PHE A 176 -4.81 6.92 3.74
CA PHE A 176 -6.00 7.45 3.08
C PHE A 176 -6.80 6.31 2.49
N ILE A 177 -8.10 6.52 2.34
CA ILE A 177 -8.98 5.58 1.66
C ILE A 177 -8.93 5.88 0.17
N CYS A 178 -8.36 4.96 -0.62
CA CYS A 178 -8.13 5.12 -2.05
C CYS A 178 -8.27 3.76 -2.73
N VAL A 179 -8.82 3.75 -3.94
CA VAL A 179 -8.97 2.53 -4.75
C VAL A 179 -7.63 1.81 -4.87
N GLU A 180 -7.63 0.50 -4.69
CA GLU A 180 -6.49 -0.41 -4.87
C GLU A 180 -5.24 -0.09 -4.01
N TYR A 181 -5.29 0.88 -3.08
CA TYR A 181 -4.17 1.28 -2.23
C TYR A 181 -4.01 0.31 -1.05
N ILE A 182 -3.40 -0.84 -1.32
CA ILE A 182 -3.14 -1.91 -0.34
C ILE A 182 -1.61 -2.06 -0.17
N THR A 183 -1.09 -1.72 1.01
CA THR A 183 0.35 -1.49 1.21
C THR A 183 1.08 -2.57 2.01
N GLU A 184 2.31 -2.27 2.45
CA GLU A 184 3.09 -3.12 3.35
C GLU A 184 2.35 -3.44 4.64
N LYS A 185 1.39 -2.61 5.07
CA LYS A 185 0.60 -2.86 6.29
C LYS A 185 -0.20 -4.15 6.18
N PHE A 186 -0.80 -4.37 5.01
CA PHE A 186 -1.55 -5.57 4.70
C PHE A 186 -0.62 -6.75 4.37
N TRP A 187 0.26 -6.55 3.39
CA TRP A 187 1.08 -7.64 2.85
C TRP A 187 2.22 -8.06 3.78
N ASP A 188 3.07 -7.10 4.16
CA ASP A 188 4.29 -7.40 4.89
C ASP A 188 4.06 -7.47 6.40
N ASN A 189 3.37 -6.49 6.99
CA ASN A 189 3.15 -6.44 8.44
C ASN A 189 2.05 -7.40 8.91
N SER A 190 1.22 -7.94 8.03
CA SER A 190 0.14 -8.87 8.43
C SER A 190 0.29 -10.25 7.80
N LEU A 191 -0.02 -10.40 6.51
CA LEU A 191 -0.11 -11.73 5.87
C LEU A 191 1.19 -12.53 5.94
N ARG A 192 2.33 -11.91 5.56
CA ARG A 192 3.66 -12.54 5.65
C ARG A 192 4.08 -12.89 7.08
N ASN A 193 3.48 -12.25 8.08
CA ASN A 193 3.77 -12.45 9.50
C ASN A 193 2.71 -13.27 10.25
N GLU A 194 1.80 -13.93 9.52
CA GLU A 194 0.81 -14.85 10.08
C GLU A 194 -0.11 -14.19 11.12
N ILE A 195 -0.59 -13.00 10.77
CA ILE A 195 -1.49 -12.19 11.60
C ILE A 195 -2.66 -11.77 10.73
N VAL A 196 -3.86 -11.79 11.30
CA VAL A 196 -5.07 -11.40 10.56
C VAL A 196 -5.13 -9.88 10.45
N PRO A 197 -5.05 -9.30 9.23
CA PRO A 197 -5.20 -7.87 9.02
C PRO A 197 -6.66 -7.44 9.23
N ILE A 198 -6.85 -6.38 10.00
CA ILE A 198 -8.08 -5.58 10.01
C ILE A 198 -7.82 -4.35 9.13
N VAL A 199 -8.61 -4.17 8.08
CA VAL A 199 -8.30 -3.22 7.01
C VAL A 199 -9.28 -2.04 6.98
N LEU A 200 -8.71 -0.86 6.73
CA LEU A 200 -9.38 0.41 6.46
C LEU A 200 -8.49 1.14 5.44
N GLY A 201 -8.89 1.22 4.18
CA GLY A 201 -8.00 1.68 3.11
C GLY A 201 -8.66 1.63 1.74
N ALA A 202 -8.44 0.57 0.96
CA ALA A 202 -9.17 0.42 -0.29
C ALA A 202 -10.65 0.04 -0.03
N PRO A 203 -11.56 0.23 -1.01
CA PRO A 203 -12.88 -0.39 -0.97
C PRO A 203 -12.80 -1.91 -0.74
N ARG A 204 -13.81 -2.46 -0.08
CA ARG A 204 -13.92 -3.89 0.24
C ARG A 204 -13.65 -4.81 -0.96
N ASP A 205 -14.24 -4.49 -2.11
CA ASP A 205 -14.13 -5.29 -3.34
C ASP A 205 -12.70 -5.31 -3.89
N ASP A 206 -11.88 -4.28 -3.64
CA ASP A 206 -10.47 -4.30 -4.04
C ASP A 206 -9.68 -5.32 -3.22
N TYR A 207 -9.95 -5.44 -1.92
CA TYR A 207 -9.34 -6.50 -1.12
C TYR A 207 -9.78 -7.88 -1.62
N GLU A 208 -11.05 -8.08 -1.97
CA GLU A 208 -11.51 -9.36 -2.54
C GLU A 208 -10.84 -9.71 -3.88
N ARG A 209 -10.55 -8.70 -4.70
CA ARG A 209 -9.86 -8.87 -5.99
C ARG A 209 -8.37 -9.22 -5.83
N PHE A 210 -7.69 -8.65 -4.83
CA PHE A 210 -6.23 -8.71 -4.76
C PHE A 210 -5.68 -9.56 -3.62
N ALA A 211 -6.44 -9.77 -2.54
CA ALA A 211 -6.00 -10.56 -1.39
C ALA A 211 -6.34 -12.05 -1.55
N PRO A 212 -5.64 -12.93 -0.82
CA PRO A 212 -6.11 -14.30 -0.64
C PRO A 212 -7.54 -14.35 -0.05
N PRO A 213 -8.36 -15.34 -0.43
CA PRO A 213 -9.74 -15.41 0.02
C PRO A 213 -9.81 -15.58 1.54
N LYS A 214 -10.76 -14.90 2.19
CA LYS A 214 -10.98 -14.96 3.65
C LYS A 214 -9.69 -14.70 4.46
N SER A 215 -8.81 -13.81 4.00
CA SER A 215 -7.54 -13.53 4.67
C SER A 215 -7.54 -12.25 5.51
N PHE A 216 -8.67 -11.55 5.62
CA PHE A 216 -8.74 -10.22 6.23
C PHE A 216 -10.13 -9.92 6.80
N ILE A 217 -10.19 -8.95 7.70
CA ILE A 217 -11.42 -8.41 8.27
C ILE A 217 -11.57 -6.97 7.80
N HIS A 218 -12.63 -6.65 7.05
CA HIS A 218 -12.88 -5.27 6.64
C HIS A 218 -13.72 -4.54 7.68
N VAL A 219 -13.38 -3.30 7.99
CA VAL A 219 -14.14 -2.47 8.93
C VAL A 219 -15.58 -2.22 8.49
N ASP A 220 -15.83 -2.13 7.17
CA ASP A 220 -17.17 -1.91 6.59
C ASP A 220 -18.06 -3.16 6.62
N ASP A 221 -17.53 -4.33 7.02
CA ASP A 221 -18.35 -5.53 7.26
C ASP A 221 -19.19 -5.39 8.56
N PHE A 222 -19.04 -4.28 9.30
CA PHE A 222 -19.67 -4.03 10.59
C PHE A 222 -20.36 -2.66 10.62
N ASN A 223 -21.49 -2.56 11.31
CA ASN A 223 -22.21 -1.29 11.44
C ASN A 223 -21.52 -0.30 12.39
N SER A 224 -20.57 -0.76 13.21
CA SER A 224 -19.83 0.09 14.15
C SER A 224 -18.51 -0.54 14.62
N PRO A 225 -17.55 0.27 15.11
CA PRO A 225 -16.34 -0.25 15.76
C PRO A 225 -16.62 -1.13 16.99
N LYS A 226 -17.76 -0.94 17.65
CA LYS A 226 -18.20 -1.81 18.76
C LYS A 226 -18.56 -3.22 18.27
N GLU A 227 -19.22 -3.32 17.13
CA GLU A 227 -19.59 -4.60 16.53
C GLU A 227 -18.34 -5.34 16.05
N LEU A 228 -17.40 -4.64 15.40
CA LEU A 228 -16.07 -5.18 15.09
C LEU A 228 -15.37 -5.67 16.37
N ALA A 229 -15.32 -4.86 17.43
CA ALA A 229 -14.71 -5.27 18.71
C ALA A 229 -15.33 -6.54 19.29
N ASN A 230 -16.66 -6.71 19.19
CA ASN A 230 -17.32 -7.93 19.65
C ASN A 230 -16.92 -9.13 18.78
N TYR A 231 -16.82 -8.96 17.46
CA TYR A 231 -16.38 -10.02 16.56
C TYR A 231 -14.92 -10.44 16.82
N LEU A 232 -14.03 -9.48 17.07
CA LEU A 232 -12.63 -9.79 17.42
C LEU A 232 -12.51 -10.55 18.74
N LYS A 233 -13.33 -10.23 19.75
CA LYS A 233 -13.40 -10.99 21.02
C LYS A 233 -13.98 -12.38 20.83
N TYR A 234 -14.95 -12.53 19.92
CA TYR A 234 -15.47 -13.84 19.54
C TYR A 234 -14.36 -14.69 18.92
N LEU A 235 -13.62 -14.17 17.94
CA LEU A 235 -12.47 -14.88 17.35
C LEU A 235 -11.36 -15.18 18.36
N ASP A 236 -11.13 -14.29 19.33
CA ASP A 236 -10.15 -14.50 20.40
C ASP A 236 -10.47 -15.74 21.25
N GLN A 237 -11.76 -15.97 21.49
CA GLN A 237 -12.27 -17.10 22.29
C GLN A 237 -12.53 -18.37 21.48
N ASN A 238 -12.44 -18.32 20.14
CA ASN A 238 -12.77 -19.42 19.25
C ASN A 238 -11.62 -19.63 18.25
N ASP A 239 -10.62 -20.41 18.65
CA ASP A 239 -9.41 -20.63 17.86
C ASP A 239 -9.71 -21.29 16.50
N ASP A 240 -10.71 -22.17 16.41
CA ASP A 240 -11.13 -22.75 15.13
C ASP A 240 -11.59 -21.67 14.13
N GLU A 241 -12.39 -20.71 14.59
CA GLU A 241 -12.88 -19.60 13.76
C GLU A 241 -11.76 -18.63 13.38
N TYR A 242 -10.84 -18.36 14.31
CA TYR A 242 -9.64 -17.58 14.01
C TYR A 242 -8.75 -18.27 12.97
N ASN A 243 -8.53 -19.58 13.10
CA ASN A 243 -7.71 -20.37 12.19
C ASN A 243 -8.28 -20.45 10.76
N GLN A 244 -9.61 -20.27 10.59
CA GLN A 244 -10.21 -20.19 9.25
C GLN A 244 -9.67 -19.01 8.41
N TYR A 245 -9.10 -17.96 9.03
CA TYR A 245 -8.45 -16.85 8.30
C TYR A 245 -7.10 -17.22 7.68
N PHE A 246 -6.60 -18.44 7.91
CA PHE A 246 -5.36 -18.95 7.35
C PHE A 246 -5.58 -20.13 6.39
N ALA A 247 -6.83 -20.56 6.18
CA ALA A 247 -7.17 -21.67 5.27
C ALA A 247 -6.67 -21.43 3.84
N TRP A 248 -6.63 -20.16 3.41
CA TRP A 248 -6.10 -19.77 2.10
C TRP A 248 -4.65 -20.20 1.89
N LYS A 249 -3.85 -20.41 2.95
CA LYS A 249 -2.44 -20.79 2.83
C LYS A 249 -2.21 -22.20 2.30
N THR A 250 -3.21 -23.09 2.43
CA THR A 250 -3.17 -24.47 1.92
C THR A 250 -4.15 -24.70 0.76
N GLN A 251 -4.93 -23.68 0.39
CA GLN A 251 -5.99 -23.75 -0.62
C GLN A 251 -5.80 -22.64 -1.67
N PRO A 252 -4.86 -22.80 -2.62
CA PRO A 252 -4.68 -21.82 -3.68
C PRO A 252 -5.91 -21.77 -4.61
N PRO A 253 -6.29 -20.57 -5.10
CA PRO A 253 -7.25 -20.44 -6.19
C PRO A 253 -6.79 -21.19 -7.44
N ASN A 254 -7.73 -21.77 -8.20
CA ASN A 254 -7.43 -22.50 -9.43
C ASN A 254 -6.78 -21.62 -10.51
N ASN A 255 -7.11 -20.32 -10.53
CA ASN A 255 -6.61 -19.37 -11.49
C ASN A 255 -5.94 -18.22 -10.73
N LEU A 256 -4.62 -18.12 -10.85
CA LEU A 256 -3.84 -17.00 -10.33
C LEU A 256 -3.48 -16.04 -11.46
N PRO A 257 -3.45 -14.71 -11.21
CA PRO A 257 -2.93 -13.74 -12.16
C PRO A 257 -1.46 -14.05 -12.55
N GLU A 258 -0.98 -13.47 -13.64
CA GLU A 258 0.42 -13.61 -14.04
C GLU A 258 1.36 -13.09 -12.93
N THR A 259 2.47 -13.78 -12.73
CA THR A 259 3.46 -13.39 -11.72
C THR A 259 4.20 -12.12 -12.14
N LEU A 260 4.52 -11.27 -11.16
CA LEU A 260 5.44 -10.16 -11.35
C LEU A 260 6.85 -10.61 -10.95
N ASP A 261 7.85 -10.49 -11.83
CA ASP A 261 9.25 -10.90 -11.54
C ASP A 261 9.94 -9.94 -10.54
N GLY A 262 9.23 -8.89 -10.13
CA GLY A 262 9.71 -7.80 -9.30
C GLY A 262 9.41 -6.45 -9.94
N ARG A 263 9.07 -5.47 -9.11
CA ARG A 263 8.61 -4.13 -9.55
C ARG A 263 9.49 -3.53 -10.66
N TYR A 264 10.81 -3.56 -10.50
CA TYR A 264 11.74 -3.01 -11.50
C TYR A 264 11.98 -3.93 -12.71
N CYS A 265 11.83 -5.24 -12.55
CA CYS A 265 11.91 -6.21 -13.65
C CYS A 265 10.81 -5.95 -14.69
N GLU A 266 9.62 -5.54 -14.24
CA GLU A 266 8.50 -5.20 -15.12
C GLU A 266 8.77 -3.94 -15.96
N VAL A 267 9.51 -2.96 -15.42
CA VAL A 267 10.01 -1.81 -16.19
C VAL A 267 10.86 -2.29 -17.36
N CYS A 268 11.80 -3.20 -17.08
CA CYS A 268 12.68 -3.77 -18.10
C CYS A 268 11.93 -4.57 -19.14
N LYS A 269 11.07 -5.51 -18.72
CA LYS A 269 10.22 -6.28 -19.64
C LYS A 269 9.42 -5.35 -20.55
N LYS A 270 8.86 -4.25 -20.03
CA LYS A 270 8.13 -3.27 -20.83
C LYS A 270 9.05 -2.53 -21.82
N LEU A 271 10.24 -2.10 -21.41
CA LEU A 271 11.22 -1.47 -22.30
C LEU A 271 11.59 -2.37 -23.48
N PHE A 272 11.89 -3.64 -23.23
CA PHE A 272 12.23 -4.60 -24.30
C PHE A 272 11.08 -4.88 -25.26
N LYS A 273 9.82 -4.79 -24.80
CA LYS A 273 8.62 -5.01 -25.63
C LYS A 273 8.17 -3.75 -26.38
N THR A 274 8.57 -2.56 -25.93
CA THR A 274 8.07 -1.31 -26.50
C THR A 274 8.82 -0.95 -27.78
N SER A 275 8.08 -0.58 -28.84
CA SER A 275 8.69 -0.04 -30.05
C SER A 275 9.38 1.31 -29.76
N PRO A 276 10.61 1.54 -30.26
CA PRO A 276 11.26 2.85 -30.15
C PRO A 276 10.47 4.01 -30.80
N THR A 277 9.48 3.71 -31.64
CA THR A 277 8.68 4.70 -32.38
C THR A 277 7.33 5.03 -31.74
N GLU A 278 6.80 4.19 -30.85
CA GLU A 278 5.53 4.44 -30.18
C GLU A 278 5.73 5.19 -28.86
N ARG A 279 5.22 6.42 -28.78
CA ARG A 279 5.35 7.25 -27.58
C ARG A 279 3.99 7.66 -27.04
N LYS A 280 3.48 6.87 -26.10
CA LYS A 280 2.46 7.35 -25.16
C LYS A 280 3.04 8.49 -24.32
N VAL A 281 2.26 9.55 -24.13
CA VAL A 281 2.59 10.68 -23.26
C VAL A 281 1.33 11.07 -22.50
N TYR A 282 1.45 11.25 -21.18
CA TYR A 282 0.36 11.79 -20.36
C TYR A 282 0.32 13.31 -20.52
N ASN A 283 -0.65 13.80 -21.28
CA ASN A 283 -0.95 15.24 -21.36
C ASN A 283 -1.64 15.75 -20.11
N ASP A 284 -2.37 14.87 -19.42
CA ASP A 284 -3.06 15.17 -18.16
C ASP A 284 -2.81 14.04 -17.16
N LEU A 285 -1.62 14.09 -16.54
CA LEU A 285 -1.24 13.13 -15.52
C LEU A 285 -2.06 13.33 -14.23
N ASP A 286 -2.47 14.56 -13.96
CA ASP A 286 -3.26 14.90 -12.76
C ASP A 286 -4.64 14.25 -12.82
N LYS A 287 -5.36 14.40 -13.95
CA LYS A 287 -6.64 13.73 -14.16
C LYS A 287 -6.51 12.21 -14.13
N TRP A 288 -5.47 11.63 -14.72
CA TRP A 288 -5.27 10.18 -14.60
C TRP A 288 -5.06 9.76 -13.13
N TRP A 289 -4.21 10.48 -12.40
CA TRP A 289 -3.78 10.07 -11.06
C TRP A 289 -4.80 10.35 -9.96
N ARG A 290 -5.39 11.55 -9.97
CA ARG A 290 -6.34 12.03 -8.96
C ARG A 290 -7.78 11.91 -9.42
N GLY A 291 -8.02 11.97 -10.73
CA GLY A 291 -9.37 12.06 -11.27
C GLY A 291 -10.02 13.41 -11.02
N GLU A 292 -11.31 13.54 -11.35
CA GLU A 292 -12.05 14.77 -11.09
C GLU A 292 -12.35 14.89 -9.59
N ASN A 293 -11.82 15.93 -8.93
CA ASN A 293 -11.98 16.17 -7.49
C ASN A 293 -11.54 14.98 -6.59
N TYR A 294 -10.43 14.32 -6.92
CA TYR A 294 -9.90 13.18 -6.17
C TYR A 294 -10.81 11.94 -6.18
N GLU A 295 -11.57 11.68 -7.25
CA GLU A 295 -12.55 10.58 -7.35
C GLU A 295 -12.02 9.18 -6.95
N PHE A 296 -10.71 8.95 -7.05
CA PHE A 296 -10.06 7.68 -6.69
C PHE A 296 -9.74 7.53 -5.20
N CYS A 297 -10.03 8.55 -4.39
CA CYS A 297 -9.86 8.54 -2.95
C CYS A 297 -11.06 9.18 -2.26
N GLU A 298 -11.29 8.86 -1.00
CA GLU A 298 -12.28 9.59 -0.22
C GLU A 298 -11.92 11.10 -0.18
N PRO A 299 -12.91 12.01 -0.28
CA PRO A 299 -12.66 13.44 -0.31
C PRO A 299 -12.06 13.96 1.01
N LEU A 300 -10.97 14.75 0.92
CA LEU A 300 -10.38 15.46 2.08
C LEU A 300 -11.35 16.56 2.55
N ILE A 301 -11.75 16.51 3.82
CA ILE A 301 -12.54 17.57 4.45
C ILE A 301 -11.60 18.49 5.22
N TYR A 302 -11.30 19.64 4.63
CA TYR A 302 -10.49 20.65 5.29
C TYR A 302 -11.33 21.41 6.32
N ASP A 303 -11.07 21.19 7.60
CA ASP A 303 -11.45 22.15 8.63
C ASP A 303 -10.39 23.27 8.66
N GLY A 304 -10.85 24.51 8.45
CA GLY A 304 -10.04 25.72 8.44
C GLY A 304 -9.32 26.01 9.77
N SER A 305 -9.60 25.25 10.83
CA SER A 305 -8.86 25.30 12.10
C SER A 305 -7.41 24.78 12.00
N TYR A 306 -7.03 24.06 10.93
CA TYR A 306 -5.68 23.50 10.79
C TYR A 306 -4.71 24.37 10.01
N LYS A 307 -3.53 24.59 10.62
CA LYS A 307 -2.44 25.39 10.05
C LYS A 307 -1.70 24.74 8.87
N HIS A 308 -1.91 23.45 8.57
CA HIS A 308 -1.19 22.74 7.51
C HIS A 308 -2.12 21.87 6.67
N PRO A 309 -2.07 21.94 5.32
CA PRO A 309 -2.85 21.09 4.41
C PRO A 309 -2.64 19.57 4.57
N ARG A 310 -1.66 19.14 5.39
CA ARG A 310 -1.41 17.74 5.72
C ARG A 310 -2.31 17.21 6.84
N ASN A 311 -3.03 18.09 7.52
CA ASN A 311 -3.90 17.78 8.64
C ASN A 311 -5.39 17.83 8.25
N ALA A 312 -5.72 17.74 6.95
CA ALA A 312 -7.11 17.69 6.50
C ALA A 312 -7.85 16.53 7.21
N ILE A 313 -9.08 16.80 7.65
CA ILE A 313 -9.92 15.82 8.33
C ILE A 313 -10.59 14.92 7.30
N HIS A 314 -10.92 13.68 7.66
CA HIS A 314 -12.05 12.99 7.06
C HIS A 314 -13.04 12.60 8.17
N PHE A 315 -14.24 13.19 8.12
CA PHE A 315 -15.44 12.70 8.79
C PHE A 315 -16.56 12.70 7.77
N ASN A 316 -17.19 11.55 7.54
CA ASN A 316 -18.64 11.53 7.31
C ASN A 316 -19.26 10.61 8.36
#